data_AF-A9MF47-F1
#
_entry.id   AF-A9MF47-F1
#
_cell.length_a   1.000
_cell.length_b   1.000
_cell.length_c   1.000
_cell.angle_alpha   90.00
_cell.angle_beta   90.00
_cell.angle_gamma   90.00
#
_symmetry.space_group_name_H-M   'P 1'
#
loop_
_entity.id
_entity.type
_entity.pdbx_description
1 polymer ?
#
loop_
_entity_poly.entity_id
_entity_poly.type
_entity_poly.pdbx_seq_one_letter_code
_entity_poly.pdbx_strand_id
1 'polypeptide(L)'
;MPDGVRTSRFEQLRKGPVAISGPAFNQAVVRYLKLKAFGMQSLDFTGIPPVRFNALARYADMISVYKIARMPPARRTAMLVAFVRSCEISALDNALDVLDGVIADIGREAKKIGQKKRLRTLKDLDKSALELAHICSVLLDENIDSELLRTTIFEKCPPARLADTITFINAIARPPDASVHDEMVEQYGRVRRFLPCLLENIEFSAAPAGETTLEAIRYLAAIRSTRRQHIDDAPMAIITGPWKRLCYGKDGHLSRQGYTLCVMNKLRDSLRRRDIYVARSERWGDPRAKLLQGQDWHTSRVQVYRSLGHPLNAGEAVNALTRQLDTVYRQVAKNFADNQAVSLDFTGKRTKLTIAHLNGLDEPPTLKLLSKHISDLLPVVDLTELLLEINAHIGFADEFTHASEAGARMDDLTVSICAVLLAEACNIGMEPFIRPNIPALTRYRLS
;
A
#
# COMPACT_ATOMS: atom_id res chain seq x y z
N MET A 1 -34.23 6.98 -17.99
CA MET A 1 -33.24 5.91 -18.25
C MET A 1 -32.89 6.01 -19.73
N PRO A 2 -31.63 5.87 -20.17
CA PRO A 2 -31.35 5.67 -21.60
C PRO A 2 -32.00 4.35 -22.06
N ASP A 3 -32.51 4.31 -23.29
CA ASP A 3 -33.15 3.11 -23.82
C ASP A 3 -32.19 1.91 -23.82
N GLY A 4 -32.67 0.75 -23.35
CA GLY A 4 -31.92 -0.51 -23.31
C GLY A 4 -31.02 -0.75 -22.09
N VAL A 5 -30.93 0.17 -21.11
CA VAL A 5 -30.05 0.00 -19.94
C VAL A 5 -30.85 -0.25 -18.65
N ARG A 6 -30.62 -1.40 -17.99
CA ARG A 6 -31.28 -1.79 -16.71
C ARG A 6 -30.87 -0.94 -15.50
N THR A 7 -29.86 -0.07 -15.62
CA THR A 7 -29.32 0.75 -14.52
C THR A 7 -29.22 2.21 -14.93
N SER A 8 -29.57 3.12 -14.02
CA SER A 8 -29.46 4.56 -14.30
C SER A 8 -28.00 5.02 -14.38
N ARG A 9 -27.75 6.15 -15.07
CA ARG A 9 -26.42 6.80 -15.06
C ARG A 9 -25.93 7.10 -13.63
N PHE A 10 -26.85 7.44 -12.74
CA PHE A 10 -26.54 7.70 -11.33
C PHE A 10 -26.03 6.44 -10.62
N GLU A 11 -26.71 5.30 -10.80
CA GLU A 11 -26.27 4.01 -10.22
C GLU A 11 -24.91 3.56 -10.78
N GLN A 12 -24.64 3.84 -12.05
CA GLN A 12 -23.32 3.55 -12.64
C GLN A 12 -22.21 4.40 -12.01
N LEU A 13 -22.50 5.66 -11.66
CA LEU A 13 -21.54 6.55 -11.01
C LEU A 13 -21.28 6.18 -9.55
N ARG A 14 -22.18 5.46 -8.88
CA ARG A 14 -21.93 4.95 -7.52
C ARG A 14 -20.90 3.84 -7.46
N LYS A 15 -20.91 2.97 -8.47
CA LYS A 15 -20.08 1.76 -8.47
C LYS A 15 -18.59 2.09 -8.58
N GLY A 16 -17.87 1.85 -7.49
CA GLY A 16 -16.41 1.88 -7.44
C GLY A 16 -15.76 0.68 -8.15
N PRO A 17 -14.44 0.69 -8.30
CA PRO A 17 -13.70 -0.45 -8.84
C PRO A 17 -13.77 -1.65 -7.89
N VAL A 18 -13.93 -2.86 -8.45
CA VAL A 18 -14.01 -4.13 -7.70
C VAL A 18 -12.78 -5.04 -7.92
N ALA A 19 -11.84 -4.60 -8.75
CA ALA A 19 -10.67 -5.37 -9.13
C ALA A 19 -9.42 -4.49 -9.17
N ILE A 20 -8.27 -5.09 -8.89
CA ILE A 20 -6.96 -4.44 -8.95
C ILE A 20 -6.29 -4.83 -10.28
N SER A 21 -6.42 -3.99 -11.30
CA SER A 21 -5.81 -4.22 -12.62
C SER A 21 -5.64 -2.92 -13.41
N GLY A 22 -4.76 -2.91 -14.42
CA GLY A 22 -4.60 -1.77 -15.32
C GLY A 22 -5.90 -1.32 -16.00
N PRO A 23 -6.72 -2.23 -16.56
CA PRO A 23 -8.04 -1.88 -17.08
C PRO A 23 -8.99 -1.31 -16.02
N ALA A 24 -8.98 -1.85 -14.80
CA ALA A 24 -9.80 -1.34 -13.70
C ALA A 24 -9.36 0.09 -13.29
N PHE A 25 -8.06 0.37 -13.29
CA PHE A 25 -7.54 1.73 -13.11
C PHE A 25 -8.08 2.68 -14.18
N ASN A 26 -7.99 2.32 -15.46
CA ASN A 26 -8.51 3.15 -16.56
C ASN A 26 -10.01 3.42 -16.40
N GLN A 27 -10.80 2.40 -16.01
CA GLN A 27 -12.23 2.57 -15.74
C GLN A 27 -12.51 3.49 -14.54
N ALA A 28 -11.71 3.37 -13.48
CA ALA A 28 -11.81 4.25 -12.31
C ALA A 28 -11.49 5.71 -12.67
N VAL A 29 -10.47 5.96 -13.49
CA VAL A 29 -10.17 7.29 -14.02
C VAL A 29 -11.29 7.82 -14.91
N VAL A 30 -11.85 7.01 -15.81
CA VAL A 30 -13.01 7.41 -16.63
C VAL A 30 -14.20 7.80 -15.76
N ARG A 31 -14.46 7.06 -14.68
CA ARG A 31 -15.51 7.42 -13.69
C ARG A 31 -15.20 8.75 -13.02
N TYR A 32 -13.96 8.96 -12.57
CA TYR A 32 -13.50 10.24 -12.01
C TYR A 32 -13.72 11.40 -12.99
N LEU A 33 -13.33 11.24 -14.26
CA LEU A 33 -13.47 12.29 -15.28
C LEU A 33 -14.94 12.62 -15.57
N LYS A 34 -15.83 11.63 -15.58
CA LYS A 34 -17.28 11.86 -15.70
C LYS A 34 -17.84 12.69 -14.55
N LEU A 35 -17.37 12.45 -13.33
CA LEU A 35 -17.77 13.23 -12.14
C LEU A 35 -17.15 14.63 -12.16
N LYS A 36 -15.87 14.75 -12.53
CA LYS A 36 -15.16 16.02 -12.72
C LYS A 36 -15.84 16.92 -13.76
N ALA A 37 -16.38 16.34 -14.82
CA ALA A 37 -17.05 17.07 -15.90
C ALA A 37 -18.30 17.84 -15.45
N PHE A 38 -18.89 17.51 -14.29
CA PHE A 38 -19.97 18.30 -13.71
C PHE A 38 -19.51 19.66 -13.16
N GLY A 39 -18.20 19.88 -13.00
CA GLY A 39 -17.66 21.19 -12.64
C GLY A 39 -17.88 21.60 -11.18
N MET A 40 -18.14 20.65 -10.27
CA MET A 40 -18.38 20.96 -8.84
C MET A 40 -17.17 21.63 -8.15
N GLN A 41 -16.01 21.65 -8.78
CA GLN A 41 -14.78 22.26 -8.28
C GLN A 41 -14.79 23.79 -8.31
N SER A 42 -15.62 24.41 -9.15
CA SER A 42 -15.73 25.88 -9.23
C SER A 42 -16.71 26.47 -8.21
N LEU A 43 -17.44 25.61 -7.49
CA LEU A 43 -18.42 26.03 -6.49
C LEU A 43 -17.74 26.19 -5.12
N ASP A 44 -18.13 27.24 -4.41
CA ASP A 44 -17.68 27.48 -3.04
C ASP A 44 -18.65 26.82 -2.03
N PHE A 45 -18.08 26.01 -1.12
CA PHE A 45 -18.80 25.31 -0.07
C PHE A 45 -18.33 25.72 1.34
N THR A 46 -17.48 26.75 1.47
CA THR A 46 -16.85 27.15 2.75
C THR A 46 -17.85 27.49 3.85
N GLY A 47 -19.04 27.98 3.50
CA GLY A 47 -20.13 28.27 4.46
C GLY A 47 -20.94 27.05 4.93
N ILE A 48 -20.68 25.85 4.42
CA ILE A 48 -21.42 24.63 4.76
C ILE A 48 -20.54 23.73 5.63
N PRO A 49 -20.99 23.36 6.86
CA PRO A 49 -20.27 22.41 7.70
C PRO A 49 -19.99 21.11 6.93
N PRO A 50 -18.72 20.67 6.83
CA PRO A 50 -18.34 19.47 6.06
C PRO A 50 -19.11 18.21 6.49
N VAL A 51 -19.42 18.09 7.78
CA VAL A 51 -20.19 16.97 8.33
C VAL A 51 -21.59 16.88 7.70
N ARG A 52 -22.30 18.01 7.58
CA ARG A 52 -23.63 18.06 6.97
C ARG A 52 -23.58 17.81 5.47
N PHE A 53 -22.57 18.35 4.80
CA PHE A 53 -22.34 18.12 3.38
C PHE A 53 -22.12 16.62 3.09
N ASN A 54 -21.25 15.98 3.88
CA ASN A 54 -20.94 14.56 3.76
C ASN A 54 -22.13 13.68 4.19
N ALA A 55 -22.97 14.11 5.13
CA ALA A 55 -24.22 13.42 5.46
C ALA A 55 -25.18 13.40 4.25
N LEU A 56 -25.38 14.53 3.58
CA LEU A 56 -26.19 14.60 2.35
C LEU A 56 -25.63 13.70 1.25
N ALA A 57 -24.32 13.71 1.03
CA ALA A 57 -23.67 12.86 0.03
C ALA A 57 -23.84 11.37 0.33
N ARG A 58 -23.63 10.95 1.59
CA ARG A 58 -23.83 9.56 2.05
C ARG A 58 -25.29 9.13 1.89
N TYR A 59 -26.23 9.97 2.30
CA TYR A 59 -27.65 9.68 2.13
C TYR A 59 -28.01 9.53 0.64
N ALA A 60 -27.46 10.40 -0.21
CA ALA A 60 -27.61 10.33 -1.65
C ALA A 60 -27.01 9.07 -2.28
N ASP A 61 -26.06 8.40 -1.62
CA ASP A 61 -25.44 7.15 -2.09
C ASP A 61 -26.28 5.92 -1.71
N MET A 62 -27.01 5.98 -0.60
CA MET A 62 -27.81 4.86 -0.08
C MET A 62 -29.22 4.74 -0.67
N ILE A 63 -29.89 5.87 -0.95
CA ILE A 63 -31.32 5.84 -1.33
C ILE A 63 -31.57 5.50 -2.80
N SER A 64 -32.76 5.03 -3.15
CA SER A 64 -33.07 4.75 -4.56
C SER A 64 -33.19 6.03 -5.40
N VAL A 65 -32.83 5.92 -6.69
CA VAL A 65 -32.98 7.00 -7.68
C VAL A 65 -34.41 7.53 -7.74
N TYR A 66 -35.40 6.66 -7.57
CA TYR A 66 -36.82 7.04 -7.56
C TYR A 66 -37.17 7.93 -6.37
N LYS A 67 -36.60 7.68 -5.18
CA LYS A 67 -36.77 8.55 -4.01
C LYS A 67 -36.18 9.93 -4.27
N ILE A 68 -34.97 10.00 -4.84
CA ILE A 68 -34.33 11.27 -5.21
C ILE A 68 -35.17 12.04 -6.23
N ALA A 69 -35.69 11.35 -7.26
CA ALA A 69 -36.48 11.97 -8.33
C ALA A 69 -37.75 12.66 -7.82
N ARG A 70 -38.39 12.09 -6.78
CA ARG A 70 -39.62 12.60 -6.15
C ARG A 70 -39.40 13.74 -5.17
N MET A 71 -38.16 14.11 -4.85
CA MET A 71 -37.89 15.19 -3.89
C MET A 71 -38.21 16.57 -4.48
N PRO A 72 -38.54 17.56 -3.61
CA PRO A 72 -38.65 18.95 -4.02
C PRO A 72 -37.38 19.42 -4.75
N PRO A 73 -37.49 20.27 -5.80
CA PRO A 73 -36.37 20.63 -6.65
C PRO A 73 -35.12 21.10 -5.89
N ALA A 74 -35.28 21.98 -4.89
CA ALA A 74 -34.18 22.50 -4.09
C ALA A 74 -33.44 21.38 -3.32
N ARG A 75 -34.17 20.49 -2.64
CA ARG A 75 -33.59 19.37 -1.90
C ARG A 75 -32.90 18.37 -2.83
N ARG A 76 -33.52 18.08 -3.98
CA ARG A 76 -32.96 17.20 -5.00
C ARG A 76 -31.63 17.74 -5.53
N THR A 77 -31.58 19.02 -5.87
CA THR A 77 -30.38 19.68 -6.37
C THR A 77 -29.27 19.68 -5.33
N ALA A 78 -29.56 20.11 -4.09
CA ALA A 78 -28.58 20.12 -3.00
C ALA A 78 -27.96 18.74 -2.78
N MET A 79 -28.80 17.70 -2.79
CA MET A 79 -28.33 16.34 -2.58
C MET A 79 -27.49 15.80 -3.75
N LEU A 80 -27.88 16.08 -4.99
CA LEU A 80 -27.11 15.68 -6.17
C LEU A 80 -25.76 16.41 -6.25
N VAL A 81 -25.73 17.69 -5.88
CA VAL A 81 -24.47 18.47 -5.79
C VAL A 81 -23.55 17.87 -4.73
N ALA A 82 -24.07 17.59 -3.53
CA ALA A 82 -23.31 16.94 -2.46
C ALA A 82 -22.77 15.58 -2.89
N PHE A 83 -23.62 14.76 -3.52
CA PHE A 83 -23.24 13.46 -4.08
C PHE A 83 -22.11 13.59 -5.10
N VAL A 84 -22.29 14.40 -6.16
CA VAL A 84 -21.30 14.50 -7.24
C VAL A 84 -19.96 14.96 -6.69
N ARG A 85 -19.95 15.96 -5.80
CA ARG A 85 -18.71 16.48 -5.21
C ARG A 85 -17.98 15.42 -4.37
N SER A 86 -18.69 14.71 -3.49
CA SER A 86 -18.10 13.67 -2.65
C SER A 86 -17.67 12.46 -3.48
N CYS A 87 -18.51 12.01 -4.42
CA CYS A 87 -18.17 10.90 -5.32
C CYS A 87 -17.00 11.23 -6.24
N GLU A 88 -16.84 12.48 -6.69
CA GLU A 88 -15.68 12.89 -7.50
C GLU A 88 -14.37 12.67 -6.73
N ILE A 89 -14.31 13.11 -5.47
CA ILE A 89 -13.15 12.93 -4.59
C ILE A 89 -12.92 11.42 -4.34
N SER A 90 -13.97 10.69 -3.95
CA SER A 90 -13.90 9.25 -3.73
C SER A 90 -13.49 8.48 -5.00
N ALA A 91 -13.94 8.91 -6.19
CA ALA A 91 -13.56 8.27 -7.45
C ALA A 91 -12.07 8.47 -7.78
N LEU A 92 -11.54 9.66 -7.49
CA LEU A 92 -10.11 9.93 -7.63
C LEU A 92 -9.30 9.06 -6.66
N ASP A 93 -9.70 9.03 -5.38
CA ASP A 93 -9.03 8.23 -4.38
C ASP A 93 -9.07 6.73 -4.72
N ASN A 94 -10.22 6.21 -5.16
CA ASN A 94 -10.36 4.82 -5.58
C ASN A 94 -9.47 4.51 -6.79
N ALA A 95 -9.31 5.44 -7.74
CA ALA A 95 -8.39 5.25 -8.86
C ALA A 95 -6.92 5.15 -8.37
N LEU A 96 -6.53 5.97 -7.39
CA LEU A 96 -5.19 5.95 -6.81
C LEU A 96 -4.94 4.71 -5.93
N ASP A 97 -5.95 4.20 -5.24
CA ASP A 97 -5.85 2.92 -4.53
C ASP A 97 -5.62 1.76 -5.50
N VAL A 98 -6.36 1.73 -6.61
CA VAL A 98 -6.15 0.72 -7.65
C VAL A 98 -4.76 0.86 -8.26
N LEU A 99 -4.26 2.08 -8.47
CA LEU A 99 -2.89 2.32 -8.95
C LEU A 99 -1.84 1.72 -7.99
N ASP A 100 -1.94 2.02 -6.69
CA ASP A 100 -1.05 1.47 -5.68
C ASP A 100 -1.07 -0.07 -5.69
N GLY A 101 -2.26 -0.67 -5.74
CA GLY A 101 -2.45 -2.11 -5.83
C GLY A 101 -1.84 -2.72 -7.08
N VAL A 102 -2.06 -2.11 -8.25
CA VAL A 102 -1.55 -2.61 -9.54
C VAL A 102 -0.03 -2.59 -9.58
N ILE A 103 0.60 -1.52 -9.10
CA ILE A 103 2.07 -1.42 -9.05
C ILE A 103 2.62 -2.44 -8.05
N ALA A 104 1.97 -2.64 -6.89
CA ALA A 104 2.35 -3.66 -5.92
C ALA A 104 2.30 -5.08 -6.52
N ASP A 105 1.21 -5.37 -7.24
CA ASP A 105 0.97 -6.68 -7.86
C ASP A 105 1.95 -6.97 -9.00
N ILE A 106 2.40 -5.95 -9.73
CA ILE A 106 3.46 -6.07 -10.74
C ILE A 106 4.76 -6.55 -10.09
N GLY A 107 5.18 -5.91 -9.00
CA GLY A 107 6.40 -6.31 -8.28
C GLY A 107 6.28 -7.71 -7.66
N ARG A 108 5.10 -8.05 -7.11
CA ARG A 108 4.84 -9.38 -6.53
C ARG A 108 4.90 -10.47 -7.59
N GLU A 109 4.28 -10.25 -8.75
CA GLU A 109 4.24 -11.24 -9.82
C GLU A 109 5.62 -11.42 -10.45
N ALA A 110 6.38 -10.35 -10.66
CA ALA A 110 7.78 -10.44 -11.10
C ALA A 110 8.57 -11.36 -10.14
N LYS A 111 8.51 -11.09 -8.83
CA LYS A 111 9.17 -11.91 -7.80
C LYS A 111 8.77 -13.38 -7.87
N LYS A 112 7.48 -13.66 -8.02
CA LYS A 112 6.93 -15.02 -8.13
C LYS A 112 7.45 -15.75 -9.37
N ILE A 113 7.46 -15.08 -10.54
CA ILE A 113 8.01 -15.64 -11.79
C ILE A 113 9.50 -15.92 -11.61
N GLY A 114 10.26 -15.00 -11.02
CA GLY A 114 11.69 -15.17 -10.77
C GLY A 114 11.99 -16.36 -9.85
N GLN A 115 11.23 -16.52 -8.77
CA GLN A 115 11.32 -17.69 -7.89
C GLN A 115 11.01 -18.99 -8.62
N LYS A 116 9.96 -19.02 -9.45
CA LYS A 116 9.58 -20.20 -10.23
C LYS A 116 10.64 -20.57 -11.28
N LYS A 117 11.20 -19.59 -11.97
CA LYS A 117 12.32 -19.80 -12.93
C LYS A 117 13.55 -20.35 -12.19
N ARG A 118 13.90 -19.78 -11.03
CA ARG A 118 15.04 -20.24 -10.21
C ARG A 118 14.87 -21.67 -9.72
N LEU A 119 13.69 -22.04 -9.23
CA LEU A 119 13.41 -23.41 -8.77
C LEU A 119 13.50 -24.43 -9.92
N ARG A 120 13.12 -24.05 -11.13
CA ARG A 120 13.22 -24.92 -12.31
C ARG A 120 14.67 -25.20 -12.71
N THR A 121 15.53 -24.18 -12.70
CA THR A 121 16.94 -24.32 -13.11
C THR A 121 17.85 -24.84 -12.01
N LEU A 122 17.36 -25.01 -10.78
CA LEU A 122 18.17 -25.42 -9.63
C LEU A 122 18.74 -26.84 -9.82
N LYS A 123 17.92 -27.79 -10.29
CA LYS A 123 18.38 -29.16 -10.56
C LYS A 123 19.46 -29.21 -11.65
N ASP A 124 19.30 -28.42 -12.69
CA ASP A 124 20.26 -28.37 -13.79
C ASP A 124 21.56 -27.65 -13.36
N LEU A 125 21.47 -26.67 -12.47
CA LEU A 125 22.61 -26.03 -11.82
C LEU A 125 23.37 -27.04 -10.97
N ASP A 126 22.68 -27.82 -10.13
CA ASP A 126 23.30 -28.82 -9.27
C ASP A 126 24.06 -29.86 -10.09
N LYS A 127 23.45 -30.36 -11.18
CA LYS A 127 24.11 -31.29 -12.12
C LYS A 127 25.39 -30.68 -12.71
N SER A 128 25.32 -29.45 -13.19
CA SER A 128 26.44 -28.76 -13.82
C SER A 128 27.54 -28.42 -12.80
N ALA A 129 27.17 -28.08 -11.57
CA ALA A 129 28.08 -27.78 -10.47
C ALA A 129 28.82 -29.05 -9.99
N LEU A 130 28.13 -30.19 -9.89
CA LEU A 130 28.74 -31.48 -9.56
C LEU A 130 29.73 -31.93 -10.65
N GLU A 131 29.40 -31.69 -11.92
CA GLU A 131 30.30 -31.98 -13.05
C GLU A 131 31.56 -31.13 -12.99
N LEU A 132 31.44 -29.81 -12.76
CA LEU A 132 32.62 -28.95 -12.58
C LEU A 132 33.41 -29.28 -11.31
N ALA A 133 32.75 -29.63 -10.21
CA ALA A 133 33.42 -30.02 -8.97
C ALA A 133 34.29 -31.28 -9.17
N HIS A 134 33.79 -32.25 -9.95
CA HIS A 134 34.58 -33.43 -10.31
C HIS A 134 35.81 -33.05 -11.15
N ILE A 135 35.68 -32.12 -12.09
CA ILE A 135 36.83 -31.63 -12.88
C ILE A 135 37.83 -30.90 -11.98
N CYS A 136 37.36 -30.05 -11.08
CA CYS A 136 38.21 -29.36 -10.11
C CYS A 136 38.93 -30.34 -9.18
N SER A 137 38.31 -31.47 -8.80
CA SER A 137 39.00 -32.49 -8.00
C SER A 137 40.17 -33.16 -8.73
N VAL A 138 40.08 -33.33 -10.05
CA VAL A 138 41.19 -33.84 -10.87
C VAL A 138 42.32 -32.81 -10.93
N LEU A 139 41.99 -31.52 -10.97
CA LEU A 139 42.97 -30.44 -10.96
C LEU A 139 43.74 -30.32 -9.62
N LEU A 140 43.17 -30.82 -8.53
CA LEU A 140 43.78 -30.79 -7.19
C LEU A 140 44.51 -32.09 -6.83
N ASP A 141 44.51 -33.10 -7.71
CA ASP A 141 45.17 -34.38 -7.45
C ASP A 141 46.68 -34.27 -7.77
N GLU A 142 47.50 -34.16 -6.74
CA GLU A 142 48.97 -34.03 -6.84
C GLU A 142 49.66 -35.28 -7.42
N ASN A 143 48.94 -36.40 -7.57
CA ASN A 143 49.48 -37.62 -8.18
C ASN A 143 49.44 -37.59 -9.71
N ILE A 144 48.77 -36.61 -10.31
CA ILE A 144 48.66 -36.47 -11.77
C ILE A 144 49.75 -35.51 -12.24
N ASP A 145 50.59 -35.98 -13.16
CA ASP A 145 51.61 -35.14 -13.78
C ASP A 145 50.97 -33.93 -14.50
N SER A 146 51.58 -32.76 -14.31
CA SER A 146 51.11 -31.49 -14.86
C SER A 146 51.01 -31.51 -16.39
N GLU A 147 51.86 -32.27 -17.07
CA GLU A 147 51.83 -32.43 -18.54
C GLU A 147 50.65 -33.28 -19.02
N LEU A 148 50.12 -34.19 -18.19
CA LEU A 148 49.03 -35.10 -18.53
C LEU A 148 47.65 -34.59 -18.08
N LEU A 149 47.62 -33.62 -17.16
CA LEU A 149 46.41 -33.10 -16.52
C LEU A 149 45.30 -32.72 -17.51
N ARG A 150 45.64 -31.99 -18.58
CA ARG A 150 44.68 -31.54 -19.59
C ARG A 150 44.07 -32.71 -20.36
N THR A 151 44.90 -33.70 -20.68
CA THR A 151 44.48 -34.93 -21.38
C THR A 151 43.54 -35.74 -20.49
N THR A 152 43.89 -35.94 -19.22
CA THR A 152 43.08 -36.66 -18.23
C THR A 152 41.73 -35.97 -17.98
N ILE A 153 41.69 -34.63 -17.95
CA ILE A 153 40.43 -33.87 -17.84
C ILE A 153 39.55 -34.10 -19.07
N PHE A 154 40.13 -34.05 -20.29
CA PHE A 154 39.36 -34.21 -21.53
C PHE A 154 38.90 -35.63 -21.83
N GLU A 155 39.60 -36.64 -21.31
CA GLU A 155 39.12 -38.02 -21.30
C GLU A 155 37.86 -38.18 -20.45
N LYS A 156 37.80 -37.51 -19.29
CA LYS A 156 36.62 -37.55 -18.40
C LYS A 156 35.50 -36.63 -18.85
N CYS A 157 35.82 -35.47 -19.41
CA CYS A 157 34.86 -34.48 -19.89
C CYS A 157 35.34 -33.86 -21.22
N PRO A 158 34.76 -34.26 -22.36
CA PRO A 158 35.16 -33.74 -23.65
C PRO A 158 35.10 -32.19 -23.72
N PRO A 159 36.01 -31.52 -24.44
CA PRO A 159 36.06 -30.06 -24.50
C PRO A 159 34.73 -29.39 -24.87
N ALA A 160 33.96 -29.99 -25.78
CA ALA A 160 32.65 -29.49 -26.18
C ALA A 160 31.66 -29.51 -25.01
N ARG A 161 31.62 -30.61 -24.26
CA ARG A 161 30.73 -30.76 -23.09
C ARG A 161 31.12 -29.80 -21.97
N LEU A 162 32.42 -29.60 -21.74
CA LEU A 162 32.90 -28.60 -20.78
C LEU A 162 32.48 -27.18 -21.18
N ALA A 163 32.62 -26.82 -22.46
CA ALA A 163 32.18 -25.53 -22.98
C ALA A 163 30.66 -25.34 -22.85
N ASP A 164 29.87 -26.38 -23.12
CA ASP A 164 28.42 -26.38 -22.96
C ASP A 164 28.02 -26.20 -21.49
N THR A 165 28.66 -26.94 -20.57
CA THR A 165 28.41 -26.84 -19.12
C THR A 165 28.76 -25.44 -18.60
N ILE A 166 29.88 -24.85 -19.03
CA ILE A 166 30.26 -23.47 -18.68
C ILE A 166 29.26 -22.46 -19.24
N THR A 167 28.88 -22.59 -20.51
CA THR A 167 27.91 -21.70 -21.17
C THR A 167 26.54 -21.78 -20.48
N PHE A 168 26.11 -22.99 -20.14
CA PHE A 168 24.86 -23.23 -19.43
C PHE A 168 24.88 -22.61 -18.03
N ILE A 169 25.93 -22.85 -17.24
CA ILE A 169 26.10 -22.22 -15.92
C ILE A 169 26.08 -20.71 -16.05
N ASN A 170 26.81 -20.11 -17.00
CA ASN A 170 26.80 -18.67 -17.21
C ASN A 170 25.42 -18.13 -17.60
N ALA A 171 24.57 -18.94 -18.25
CA ALA A 171 23.21 -18.56 -18.61
C ALA A 171 22.22 -18.63 -17.42
N ILE A 172 22.42 -19.55 -16.47
CA ILE A 172 21.47 -19.78 -15.36
C ILE A 172 21.95 -19.27 -13.99
N ALA A 173 23.27 -19.11 -13.82
CA ALA A 173 23.88 -18.61 -12.60
C ALA A 173 23.54 -17.13 -12.47
N ARG A 174 23.00 -16.77 -11.31
CA ARG A 174 22.69 -15.40 -10.95
C ARG A 174 23.62 -14.97 -9.83
N PRO A 175 24.31 -13.83 -9.95
CA PRO A 175 24.97 -13.20 -8.82
C PRO A 175 23.98 -13.07 -7.64
N PRO A 176 24.45 -13.11 -6.38
CA PRO A 176 23.59 -12.92 -5.21
C PRO A 176 22.73 -11.65 -5.27
N ASP A 177 23.22 -10.61 -5.94
CA ASP A 177 22.55 -9.33 -6.13
C ASP A 177 21.76 -9.21 -7.45
N ALA A 178 21.75 -10.26 -8.28
CA ALA A 178 20.97 -10.27 -9.51
C ALA A 178 19.51 -10.54 -9.15
N SER A 179 18.82 -9.44 -8.88
CA SER A 179 17.40 -9.42 -8.57
C SER A 179 16.57 -9.84 -9.80
N VAL A 180 15.26 -9.81 -9.62
CA VAL A 180 14.22 -10.32 -10.52
C VAL A 180 14.02 -9.39 -11.74
N HIS A 181 15.13 -9.07 -12.42
CA HIS A 181 15.23 -7.99 -13.40
C HIS A 181 14.48 -8.33 -14.69
N ASP A 182 14.84 -9.44 -15.34
CA ASP A 182 14.21 -9.86 -16.60
C ASP A 182 12.71 -10.06 -16.42
N GLU A 183 12.33 -10.68 -15.30
CA GLU A 183 10.92 -10.90 -14.97
C GLU A 183 10.17 -9.60 -14.66
N MET A 184 10.85 -8.55 -14.19
CA MET A 184 10.27 -7.22 -14.02
C MET A 184 10.06 -6.55 -15.38
N VAL A 185 11.01 -6.66 -16.31
CA VAL A 185 10.85 -6.15 -17.70
C VAL A 185 9.68 -6.85 -18.39
N GLU A 186 9.48 -8.15 -18.18
CA GLU A 186 8.30 -8.89 -18.67
C GLU A 186 6.97 -8.28 -18.21
N GLN A 187 6.94 -7.56 -17.07
CA GLN A 187 5.74 -6.87 -16.59
C GLN A 187 5.50 -5.50 -17.24
N TYR A 188 6.43 -4.97 -18.04
CA TYR A 188 6.29 -3.66 -18.69
C TYR A 188 4.98 -3.55 -19.50
N GLY A 189 4.55 -4.64 -20.14
CA GLY A 189 3.29 -4.70 -20.87
C GLY A 189 2.06 -4.37 -20.01
N ARG A 190 2.08 -4.67 -18.70
CA ARG A 190 1.01 -4.32 -17.75
C ARG A 190 0.99 -2.83 -17.46
N VAL A 191 2.16 -2.22 -17.26
CA VAL A 191 2.31 -0.77 -17.05
C VAL A 191 1.83 0.00 -18.27
N ARG A 192 2.25 -0.42 -19.47
CA ARG A 192 1.92 0.23 -20.74
C ARG A 192 0.40 0.37 -20.97
N ARG A 193 -0.42 -0.51 -20.39
CA ARG A 193 -1.89 -0.48 -20.54
C ARG A 193 -2.57 0.67 -19.79
N PHE A 194 -1.97 1.15 -18.71
CA PHE A 194 -2.56 2.21 -17.87
C PHE A 194 -1.74 3.50 -17.84
N LEU A 195 -0.45 3.44 -18.20
CA LEU A 195 0.45 4.59 -18.17
C LEU A 195 -0.06 5.82 -18.94
N PRO A 196 -0.61 5.71 -20.17
CA PRO A 196 -1.13 6.88 -20.87
C PRO A 196 -2.27 7.56 -20.12
N CYS A 197 -3.22 6.77 -19.61
CA CYS A 197 -4.36 7.26 -18.84
C CYS A 197 -3.90 7.96 -17.56
N LEU A 198 -2.92 7.39 -16.85
CA LEU A 198 -2.31 7.97 -15.67
C LEU A 198 -1.69 9.34 -15.95
N LEU A 199 -0.78 9.42 -16.92
CA LEU A 199 0.01 10.61 -17.22
C LEU A 199 -0.84 11.75 -17.82
N GLU A 200 -1.97 11.43 -18.45
CA GLU A 200 -2.86 12.42 -19.06
C GLU A 200 -3.88 12.99 -18.07
N ASN A 201 -4.38 12.18 -17.14
CA ASN A 201 -5.58 12.52 -16.36
C ASN A 201 -5.32 12.77 -14.88
N ILE A 202 -4.17 12.34 -14.35
CA ILE A 202 -3.80 12.53 -12.95
C ILE A 202 -2.69 13.58 -12.86
N GLU A 203 -2.99 14.65 -12.13
CA GLU A 203 -2.06 15.73 -11.88
C GLU A 203 -1.37 15.51 -10.52
N PHE A 204 -0.06 15.28 -10.57
CA PHE A 204 0.77 15.08 -9.39
C PHE A 204 1.42 16.39 -8.95
N SER A 205 1.54 16.55 -7.64
CA SER A 205 2.30 17.60 -6.97
C SER A 205 3.32 16.96 -6.02
N ALA A 206 4.35 17.71 -5.65
CA ALA A 206 5.46 17.20 -4.85
C ALA A 206 5.73 18.05 -3.60
N ALA A 207 6.08 17.36 -2.52
CA ALA A 207 6.87 17.95 -1.45
C ALA A 207 8.34 18.11 -1.92
N PRO A 208 9.20 18.86 -1.21
CA PRO A 208 10.61 18.99 -1.57
C PRO A 208 11.34 17.64 -1.80
N ALA A 209 11.02 16.61 -1.01
CA ALA A 209 11.60 15.26 -1.17
C ALA A 209 11.09 14.49 -2.40
N GLY A 210 9.93 14.89 -2.96
CA GLY A 210 9.29 14.27 -4.11
C GLY A 210 9.67 14.87 -5.46
N GLU A 211 10.37 16.01 -5.50
CA GLU A 211 10.58 16.78 -6.74
C GLU A 211 11.31 15.97 -7.82
N THR A 212 12.34 15.20 -7.44
CA THR A 212 13.05 14.28 -8.35
C THR A 212 12.13 13.21 -8.96
N THR A 213 11.11 12.77 -8.22
CA THR A 213 10.12 11.81 -8.71
C THR A 213 9.15 12.50 -9.67
N LEU A 214 8.72 13.72 -9.35
CA LEU A 214 7.82 14.51 -10.20
C LEU A 214 8.47 14.86 -11.54
N GLU A 215 9.75 15.23 -11.53
CA GLU A 215 10.54 15.48 -12.73
C GLU A 215 10.55 14.25 -13.66
N ALA A 216 10.79 13.06 -13.11
CA ALA A 216 10.78 11.82 -13.87
C ALA A 216 9.41 11.47 -14.46
N ILE A 217 8.32 11.75 -13.71
CA ILE A 217 6.93 11.57 -14.20
C ILE A 217 6.64 12.53 -15.34
N ARG A 218 7.02 13.81 -15.19
CA ARG A 218 6.86 14.84 -16.23
C ARG A 218 7.64 14.49 -17.49
N TYR A 219 8.87 13.99 -17.33
CA TYR A 219 9.67 13.50 -18.45
C TYR A 219 8.94 12.39 -19.21
N LEU A 220 8.43 11.36 -18.52
CA LEU A 220 7.65 10.28 -19.16
C LEU A 220 6.39 10.79 -19.86
N ALA A 221 5.71 11.81 -19.29
CA ALA A 221 4.56 12.46 -19.91
C ALA A 221 4.95 13.20 -21.20
N ALA A 222 6.10 13.89 -21.21
CA ALA A 222 6.60 14.61 -22.38
C ALA A 222 6.94 13.67 -23.55
N ILE A 223 7.54 12.52 -23.27
CA ILE A 223 7.94 11.54 -24.31
C ILE A 223 6.85 10.51 -24.64
N ARG A 224 5.61 10.75 -24.23
CA ARG A 224 4.50 9.77 -24.35
C ARG A 224 4.26 9.29 -25.78
N SER A 225 4.36 10.19 -26.77
CA SER A 225 4.14 9.92 -28.19
C SER A 225 5.36 9.32 -28.90
N THR A 226 6.53 9.45 -28.29
CA THR A 226 7.79 8.98 -28.86
C THR A 226 7.84 7.45 -28.84
N ARG A 227 8.52 6.83 -29.82
CA ARG A 227 8.75 5.37 -29.87
C ARG A 227 10.20 4.97 -29.56
N ARG A 228 11.01 5.92 -29.08
CA ARG A 228 12.42 5.70 -28.70
C ARG A 228 12.49 4.62 -27.62
N GLN A 229 13.43 3.69 -27.83
CA GLN A 229 13.76 2.64 -26.86
C GLN A 229 14.80 3.13 -25.87
N HIS A 230 15.75 3.94 -26.32
CA HIS A 230 16.78 4.58 -25.50
C HIS A 230 16.39 6.03 -25.18
N ILE A 231 16.62 6.43 -23.94
CA ILE A 231 16.22 7.72 -23.37
C ILE A 231 17.33 8.27 -22.47
N ASP A 232 18.55 8.36 -23.00
CA ASP A 232 19.74 8.78 -22.25
C ASP A 232 19.65 10.21 -21.68
N ASP A 233 18.69 11.00 -22.16
CA ASP A 233 18.34 12.34 -21.69
C ASP A 233 17.41 12.35 -20.45
N ALA A 234 17.01 11.19 -19.92
CA ALA A 234 16.08 11.13 -18.80
C ALA A 234 16.71 11.47 -17.44
N PRO A 235 15.94 12.07 -16.50
CA PRO A 235 16.40 12.34 -15.13
C PRO A 235 16.87 11.09 -14.37
N MET A 236 18.16 11.03 -14.02
CA MET A 236 18.76 9.82 -13.43
C MET A 236 18.68 9.76 -11.90
N ALA A 237 18.31 10.85 -11.22
CA ALA A 237 18.34 10.96 -9.75
C ALA A 237 17.49 9.91 -9.02
N ILE A 238 16.45 9.39 -9.67
CA ILE A 238 15.58 8.34 -9.11
C ILE A 238 16.18 6.93 -9.20
N ILE A 239 17.21 6.72 -10.02
CA ILE A 239 17.78 5.40 -10.31
C ILE A 239 18.74 5.01 -9.19
N THR A 240 18.25 4.21 -8.25
CA THR A 240 19.07 3.64 -7.17
C THR A 240 19.89 2.45 -7.66
N GLY A 241 20.90 2.04 -6.88
CA GLY A 241 21.78 0.91 -7.21
C GLY A 241 21.05 -0.36 -7.70
N PRO A 242 20.01 -0.85 -6.98
CA PRO A 242 19.23 -2.00 -7.42
C PRO A 242 18.52 -1.83 -8.77
N TRP A 243 18.21 -0.60 -9.18
CA TRP A 243 17.49 -0.32 -10.43
C TRP A 243 18.43 -0.07 -11.62
N LYS A 244 19.71 0.25 -11.40
CA LYS A 244 20.68 0.48 -12.49
C LYS A 244 20.71 -0.66 -13.49
N ARG A 245 20.77 -1.92 -13.03
CA ARG A 245 20.78 -3.09 -13.91
C ARG A 245 19.52 -3.26 -14.77
N LEU A 246 18.37 -2.76 -14.29
CA LEU A 246 17.13 -2.81 -15.06
C LEU A 246 17.05 -1.66 -16.06
N CYS A 247 17.51 -0.48 -15.64
CA CYS A 247 17.43 0.74 -16.42
C CYS A 247 18.46 0.77 -17.54
N TYR A 248 19.67 0.26 -17.33
CA TYR A 248 20.72 0.25 -18.36
C TYR A 248 20.77 -1.09 -19.08
N GLY A 249 20.75 -1.05 -20.41
CA GLY A 249 20.95 -2.22 -21.27
C GLY A 249 22.39 -2.73 -21.22
N LYS A 250 22.65 -3.88 -21.86
CA LYS A 250 24.02 -4.43 -22.01
C LYS A 250 24.96 -3.50 -22.81
N ASP A 251 24.37 -2.64 -23.63
CA ASP A 251 25.01 -1.59 -24.42
C ASP A 251 25.27 -0.30 -23.62
N GLY A 252 24.85 -0.24 -22.35
CA GLY A 252 25.05 0.92 -21.48
C GLY A 252 24.04 2.06 -21.69
N HIS A 253 23.08 1.91 -22.61
CA HIS A 253 22.04 2.91 -22.86
C HIS A 253 20.88 2.77 -21.87
N LEU A 254 20.23 3.89 -21.55
CA LEU A 254 19.07 3.92 -20.68
C LEU A 254 17.82 3.43 -21.42
N SER A 255 17.35 2.23 -21.05
CA SER A 255 16.14 1.62 -21.57
C SER A 255 14.89 2.29 -21.01
N ARG A 256 14.00 2.70 -21.92
CA ARG A 256 12.69 3.24 -21.57
C ARG A 256 11.85 2.29 -20.72
N GLN A 257 11.93 0.99 -20.98
CA GLN A 257 11.11 0.00 -20.25
C GLN A 257 11.56 -0.09 -18.79
N GLY A 258 12.86 -0.24 -18.56
CA GLY A 258 13.46 -0.29 -17.23
C GLY A 258 13.25 1.01 -16.46
N TYR A 259 13.48 2.15 -17.11
CA TYR A 259 13.23 3.46 -16.53
C TYR A 259 11.76 3.66 -16.16
N THR A 260 10.81 3.29 -17.03
CA THR A 260 9.38 3.41 -16.73
C THR A 260 8.99 2.59 -15.49
N LEU A 261 9.49 1.36 -15.38
CA LEU A 261 9.25 0.51 -14.20
C LEU A 261 9.86 1.12 -12.94
N CYS A 262 11.06 1.72 -13.05
CA CYS A 262 11.71 2.45 -11.96
C CYS A 262 10.85 3.64 -11.51
N VAL A 263 10.33 4.43 -12.45
CA VAL A 263 9.43 5.56 -12.15
C VAL A 263 8.16 5.07 -11.48
N MET A 264 7.54 3.97 -11.93
CA MET A 264 6.32 3.44 -11.28
C MET A 264 6.58 2.98 -9.84
N ASN A 265 7.69 2.29 -9.60
CA ASN A 265 8.06 1.90 -8.24
C ASN A 265 8.30 3.13 -7.36
N LYS A 266 9.07 4.10 -7.86
CA LYS A 266 9.37 5.33 -7.12
C LYS A 266 8.11 6.17 -6.87
N LEU A 267 7.22 6.30 -7.86
CA LEU A 267 5.93 6.98 -7.73
C LEU A 267 5.11 6.36 -6.59
N ARG A 268 5.00 5.02 -6.56
CA ARG A 268 4.27 4.33 -5.49
C ARG A 268 4.85 4.62 -4.11
N ASP A 269 6.17 4.50 -3.97
CA ASP A 269 6.84 4.76 -2.69
C ASP A 269 6.65 6.22 -2.26
N SER A 270 6.81 7.18 -3.17
CA SER A 270 6.62 8.61 -2.92
C SER A 270 5.15 8.96 -2.61
N LEU A 271 4.18 8.31 -3.25
CA LEU A 271 2.74 8.45 -2.94
C LEU A 271 2.44 7.99 -1.52
N ARG A 272 2.94 6.81 -1.12
CA ARG A 272 2.74 6.26 0.23
C ARG A 272 3.35 7.14 1.33
N ARG A 273 4.46 7.80 1.04
CA ARG A 273 5.13 8.76 1.93
C ARG A 273 4.52 10.16 1.90
N ARG A 274 3.62 10.44 0.95
CA ARG A 274 3.07 11.77 0.66
C ARG A 274 4.14 12.79 0.19
N ASP A 275 5.28 12.29 -0.29
CA ASP A 275 6.28 13.09 -1.00
C ASP A 275 5.77 13.49 -2.40
N ILE A 276 4.99 12.61 -3.02
CA ILE A 276 4.11 12.93 -4.15
C ILE A 276 2.67 12.83 -3.66
N TYR A 277 1.82 13.76 -4.08
CA TYR A 277 0.42 13.80 -3.71
C TYR A 277 -0.44 14.34 -4.86
N VAL A 278 -1.76 14.15 -4.74
CA VAL A 278 -2.74 14.65 -5.70
C VAL A 278 -3.66 15.60 -4.96
N ALA A 279 -3.53 16.91 -5.19
CA ALA A 279 -4.14 17.95 -4.35
C ALA A 279 -5.67 17.83 -4.13
N ARG A 280 -6.38 17.22 -5.07
CA ARG A 280 -7.85 17.05 -5.02
C ARG A 280 -8.30 15.72 -4.42
N SER A 281 -7.35 14.87 -4.04
CA SER A 281 -7.59 13.60 -3.36
C SER A 281 -7.70 13.84 -1.85
N GLU A 282 -8.56 13.09 -1.17
CA GLU A 282 -8.65 13.15 0.29
C GLU A 282 -7.64 12.20 0.94
N ARG A 283 -7.54 10.96 0.43
CA ARG A 283 -6.63 9.93 0.94
C ARG A 283 -5.19 10.12 0.47
N TRP A 284 -4.99 10.55 -0.79
CA TRP A 284 -3.67 10.73 -1.42
C TRP A 284 -3.33 12.22 -1.65
N GLY A 285 -4.05 13.12 -0.99
CA GLY A 285 -3.78 14.56 -0.99
C GLY A 285 -2.60 14.95 -0.09
N ASP A 286 -2.34 16.26 -0.02
CA ASP A 286 -1.30 16.79 0.85
C ASP A 286 -1.79 16.82 2.30
N PRO A 287 -1.20 16.02 3.22
CA PRO A 287 -1.55 16.11 4.63
C PRO A 287 -1.23 17.48 5.23
N ARG A 288 -0.24 18.20 4.69
CA ARG A 288 0.17 19.54 5.18
C ARG A 288 -0.88 20.61 4.90
N ALA A 289 -1.73 20.40 3.90
CA ALA A 289 -2.85 21.30 3.62
C ALA A 289 -3.91 21.30 4.72
N LYS A 290 -3.92 20.29 5.61
CA LYS A 290 -4.83 20.20 6.77
C LYS A 290 -4.25 20.86 8.03
N LEU A 291 -3.00 21.34 7.99
CA LEU A 291 -2.36 22.02 9.11
C LEU A 291 -2.78 23.50 9.14
N LEU A 292 -2.75 24.11 10.33
CA LEU A 292 -2.88 25.56 10.45
C LEU A 292 -1.74 26.23 9.68
N GLN A 293 -2.07 27.27 8.92
CA GLN A 293 -1.11 28.04 8.14
C GLN A 293 -1.26 29.53 8.40
N GLY A 294 -0.24 30.31 8.02
CA GLY A 294 -0.27 31.77 8.09
C GLY A 294 -0.67 32.30 9.47
N GLN A 295 -1.62 33.22 9.48
CA GLN A 295 -2.02 33.94 10.69
C GLN A 295 -2.66 33.05 11.76
N ASP A 296 -3.43 32.03 11.35
CA ASP A 296 -4.09 31.10 12.27
C ASP A 296 -3.05 30.27 13.05
N TRP A 297 -1.98 29.86 12.37
CA TRP A 297 -0.85 29.21 13.02
C TRP A 297 -0.11 30.18 13.95
N HIS A 298 0.21 31.39 13.48
CA HIS A 298 0.92 32.38 14.30
C HIS A 298 0.17 32.73 15.60
N THR A 299 -1.16 32.79 15.53
CA THR A 299 -2.03 33.05 16.69
C THR A 299 -2.05 31.88 17.66
N SER A 300 -2.09 30.64 17.14
CA SER A 300 -2.24 29.44 17.97
C SER A 300 -0.92 28.85 18.48
N ARG A 301 0.22 29.18 17.87
CA ARG A 301 1.52 28.48 18.08
C ARG A 301 1.95 28.40 19.54
N VAL A 302 1.75 29.47 20.31
CA VAL A 302 2.22 29.54 21.72
C VAL A 302 1.47 28.54 22.59
N GLN A 303 0.15 28.47 22.41
CA GLN A 303 -0.69 27.52 23.13
C GLN A 303 -0.35 26.08 22.72
N VAL A 304 -0.21 25.82 21.42
CA VAL A 304 0.14 24.49 20.89
C VAL A 304 1.49 24.01 21.45
N TYR A 305 2.53 24.85 21.41
CA TYR A 305 3.84 24.51 21.95
C TYR A 305 3.78 24.20 23.45
N ARG A 306 3.07 25.03 24.23
CA ARG A 306 2.91 24.80 25.67
C ARG A 306 2.19 23.49 25.97
N SER A 307 1.10 23.18 25.26
CA SER A 307 0.35 21.93 25.43
C SER A 307 1.15 20.69 25.07
N LEU A 308 2.07 20.80 24.10
CA LEU A 308 2.95 19.70 23.69
C LEU A 308 4.26 19.63 24.51
N GLY A 309 4.48 20.55 25.45
CA GLY A 309 5.73 20.61 26.21
C GLY A 309 6.96 20.96 25.36
N HIS A 310 6.79 21.66 24.24
CA HIS A 310 7.88 22.08 23.36
C HIS A 310 8.28 23.54 23.61
N PRO A 311 9.58 23.90 23.44
CA PRO A 311 10.01 25.29 23.52
C PRO A 311 9.48 26.08 22.32
N LEU A 312 9.29 27.40 22.52
CA LEU A 312 8.81 28.30 21.47
C LEU A 312 9.84 28.49 20.33
N ASN A 313 11.12 28.26 20.63
CA ASN A 313 12.21 28.35 19.68
C ASN A 313 12.54 26.96 19.11
N ALA A 314 12.36 26.79 17.79
CA ALA A 314 12.65 25.53 17.12
C ALA A 314 14.12 25.10 17.25
N GLY A 315 15.06 26.04 17.26
CA GLY A 315 16.48 25.76 17.45
C GLY A 315 16.80 25.18 18.83
N GLU A 316 16.12 25.65 19.88
CA GLU A 316 16.26 25.07 21.22
C GLU A 316 15.74 23.63 21.28
N ALA A 317 14.58 23.35 20.67
CA ALA A 317 14.02 22.01 20.57
C ALA A 317 14.98 21.07 19.85
N VAL A 318 15.48 21.48 18.67
CA VAL A 318 16.41 20.69 17.87
C VAL A 318 17.71 20.46 18.63
N ASN A 319 18.30 21.48 19.25
CA ASN A 319 19.53 21.34 20.03
C ASN A 319 19.36 20.43 21.26
N ALA A 320 18.20 20.45 21.91
CA ALA A 320 17.89 19.52 22.99
C ALA A 320 17.83 18.07 22.49
N LEU A 321 17.11 17.82 21.39
CA LEU A 321 17.03 16.51 20.76
C LEU A 321 18.38 16.02 20.26
N THR A 322 19.20 16.89 19.65
CA THR A 322 20.55 16.55 19.18
C THR A 322 21.44 16.15 20.35
N ARG A 323 21.42 16.90 21.46
CA ARG A 323 22.20 16.56 22.66
C ARG A 323 21.74 15.25 23.28
N GLN A 324 20.42 15.04 23.38
CA GLN A 324 19.86 13.79 23.89
C GLN A 324 20.29 12.61 23.02
N LEU A 325 20.19 12.76 21.69
CA LEU A 325 20.59 11.73 20.74
C LEU A 325 22.10 11.41 20.85
N ASP A 326 22.97 12.42 20.86
CA ASP A 326 24.42 12.23 21.03
C ASP A 326 24.76 11.55 22.37
N THR A 327 24.12 11.99 23.46
CA THR A 327 24.31 11.40 24.79
C THR A 327 23.93 9.92 24.78
N VAL A 328 22.76 9.58 24.23
CA VAL A 328 22.29 8.19 24.12
C VAL A 328 23.22 7.38 23.22
N TYR A 329 23.65 7.91 22.07
CA TYR A 329 24.60 7.20 21.20
C TYR A 329 25.92 6.89 21.91
N ARG A 330 26.49 7.86 22.63
CA ARG A 330 27.73 7.65 23.39
C ARG A 330 27.54 6.63 24.50
N GLN A 331 26.41 6.67 25.19
CA GLN A 331 26.09 5.70 26.24
C GLN A 331 25.92 4.29 25.67
N VAL A 332 25.20 4.15 24.56
CA VAL A 332 25.04 2.87 23.85
C VAL A 332 26.37 2.34 23.36
N ALA A 333 27.20 3.19 22.73
CA ALA A 333 28.53 2.80 22.25
C ALA A 333 29.45 2.35 23.39
N LYS A 334 29.44 3.08 24.52
CA LYS A 334 30.23 2.72 25.72
C LYS A 334 29.80 1.38 26.30
N ASN A 335 28.50 1.10 26.32
CA ASN A 335 27.95 -0.11 26.92
C ASN A 335 27.80 -1.26 25.90
N PHE A 336 28.19 -1.08 24.65
CA PHE A 336 27.87 -2.02 23.57
C PHE A 336 28.51 -3.39 23.78
N ALA A 337 29.76 -3.43 24.25
CA ALA A 337 30.49 -4.68 24.51
C ALA A 337 29.84 -5.53 25.60
N ASP A 338 29.20 -4.89 26.58
CA ASP A 338 28.60 -5.55 27.74
C ASP A 338 27.08 -5.75 27.57
N ASN A 339 26.50 -5.32 26.44
CA ASN A 339 25.06 -5.36 26.22
C ASN A 339 24.60 -6.74 25.74
N GLN A 340 24.13 -7.58 26.67
CA GLN A 340 23.60 -8.91 26.38
C GLN A 340 22.35 -8.92 25.50
N ALA A 341 21.66 -7.78 25.36
CA ALA A 341 20.52 -7.65 24.46
C ALA A 341 20.95 -7.45 23.00
N VAL A 342 22.25 -7.36 22.70
CA VAL A 342 22.75 -7.13 21.35
C VAL A 342 23.73 -8.24 20.97
N SER A 343 23.49 -8.87 19.81
CA SER A 343 24.37 -9.90 19.26
C SER A 343 24.77 -9.54 17.83
N LEU A 344 26.06 -9.69 17.53
CA LEU A 344 26.63 -9.51 16.21
C LEU A 344 26.98 -10.88 15.62
N ASP A 345 26.34 -11.21 14.51
CA ASP A 345 26.68 -12.40 13.73
C ASP A 345 27.53 -12.01 12.52
N PHE A 346 28.76 -12.53 12.50
CA PHE A 346 29.77 -12.30 11.46
C PHE A 346 29.90 -13.46 10.48
N THR A 347 29.11 -14.53 10.62
CA THR A 347 29.23 -15.74 9.80
C THR A 347 28.67 -15.56 8.38
N GLY A 348 27.83 -14.54 8.16
CA GLY A 348 27.26 -14.21 6.86
C GLY A 348 28.06 -13.18 6.05
N LYS A 349 27.67 -12.96 4.78
CA LYS A 349 28.25 -11.93 3.89
C LYS A 349 28.13 -10.48 4.41
N ARG A 350 27.27 -10.23 5.39
CA ARG A 350 27.11 -8.94 6.07
C ARG A 350 26.98 -9.20 7.56
N THR A 351 27.62 -8.37 8.36
CA THR A 351 27.41 -8.34 9.81
C THR A 351 25.93 -8.13 10.11
N LYS A 352 25.33 -9.07 10.82
CA LYS A 352 23.92 -9.00 11.22
C LYS A 352 23.82 -8.61 12.68
N LEU A 353 23.18 -7.47 12.93
CA LEU A 353 22.84 -6.99 14.26
C LEU A 353 21.50 -7.61 14.66
N THR A 354 21.50 -8.36 15.76
CA THR A 354 20.28 -8.86 16.40
C THR A 354 20.10 -8.12 17.71
N ILE A 355 18.96 -7.46 17.89
CA ILE A 355 18.55 -6.85 19.15
C ILE A 355 17.51 -7.79 19.75
N ALA A 356 17.80 -8.33 20.94
CA ALA A 356 16.88 -9.17 21.68
C ALA A 356 15.59 -8.39 21.95
N HIS A 357 14.46 -9.09 21.92
CA HIS A 357 13.19 -8.50 22.32
C HIS A 357 13.28 -8.05 23.77
N LEU A 358 12.61 -6.95 24.09
CA LEU A 358 12.35 -6.60 25.49
C LEU A 358 11.59 -7.78 26.09
N ASN A 359 12.18 -8.46 27.06
CA ASN A 359 11.45 -9.47 27.81
C ASN A 359 10.23 -8.80 28.43
N GLY A 360 9.09 -9.48 28.40
CA GLY A 360 7.97 -9.10 29.25
C GLY A 360 8.45 -9.03 30.69
N LEU A 361 7.94 -8.08 31.46
CA LEU A 361 8.22 -8.05 32.89
C LEU A 361 7.79 -9.39 33.48
N ASP A 362 8.66 -10.02 34.26
CA ASP A 362 8.31 -11.26 34.95
C ASP A 362 7.13 -10.98 35.89
N GLU A 363 5.99 -11.60 35.59
CA GLU A 363 4.80 -11.47 36.41
C GLU A 363 5.00 -12.20 37.74
N PRO A 364 4.89 -11.50 38.89
CA PRO A 364 5.03 -12.11 40.20
C PRO A 364 4.02 -13.25 40.41
N PRO A 365 4.36 -14.32 41.16
CA PRO A 365 3.42 -15.41 41.45
C PRO A 365 2.11 -14.91 42.08
N THR A 366 2.17 -13.86 42.90
CA THR A 366 1.01 -13.21 43.50
C THR A 366 0.09 -12.56 42.47
N LEU A 367 0.65 -11.94 41.42
CA LEU A 367 -0.13 -11.34 40.34
C LEU A 367 -0.84 -12.42 39.50
N LYS A 368 -0.16 -13.54 39.24
CA LYS A 368 -0.76 -14.69 38.53
C LYS A 368 -1.91 -15.30 39.34
N LEU A 369 -1.72 -15.48 40.65
CA LEU A 369 -2.77 -15.97 41.55
C LEU A 369 -3.96 -15.00 41.60
N LEU A 370 -3.70 -13.70 41.72
CA LEU A 370 -4.74 -12.67 41.71
C LEU A 370 -5.50 -12.66 40.38
N SER A 371 -4.80 -12.68 39.25
CA SER A 371 -5.43 -12.75 37.93
C SER A 371 -6.32 -13.98 37.79
N LYS A 372 -5.86 -15.14 38.28
CA LYS A 372 -6.65 -16.36 38.27
C LYS A 372 -7.90 -16.22 39.12
N HIS A 373 -7.79 -15.74 40.36
CA HIS A 373 -8.95 -15.51 41.23
C HIS A 373 -9.94 -14.52 40.62
N ILE A 374 -9.46 -13.45 39.98
CA ILE A 374 -10.32 -12.50 39.26
C ILE A 374 -11.02 -13.20 38.09
N SER A 375 -10.30 -13.97 37.28
CA SER A 375 -10.88 -14.73 36.17
C SER A 375 -11.91 -15.76 36.62
N ASP A 376 -11.67 -16.45 37.74
CA ASP A 376 -12.60 -17.43 38.32
C ASP A 376 -13.88 -16.78 38.87
N LEU A 377 -13.83 -15.49 39.21
CA LEU A 377 -14.99 -14.68 39.64
C LEU A 377 -15.76 -14.05 38.48
N LEU A 378 -15.16 -13.96 37.29
CA LEU A 378 -15.82 -13.38 36.12
C LEU A 378 -16.82 -14.38 35.54
N PRO A 379 -18.10 -14.00 35.36
CA PRO A 379 -19.08 -14.87 34.75
C PRO A 379 -18.71 -15.14 33.29
N VAL A 380 -18.94 -16.38 32.84
CA VAL A 380 -18.85 -16.73 31.42
C VAL A 380 -20.16 -16.28 30.77
N VAL A 381 -20.12 -15.14 30.08
CA VAL A 381 -21.26 -14.56 29.37
C VAL A 381 -21.07 -14.72 27.87
N ASP A 382 -22.15 -15.01 27.14
CA ASP A 382 -22.11 -15.01 25.68
C ASP A 382 -21.83 -13.58 25.19
N LEU A 383 -20.92 -13.42 24.23
CA LEU A 383 -20.56 -12.11 23.69
C LEU A 383 -21.79 -11.36 23.13
N THR A 384 -22.78 -12.09 22.61
CA THR A 384 -24.05 -11.52 22.13
C THR A 384 -24.88 -10.91 23.25
N GLU A 385 -24.93 -11.57 24.41
CA GLU A 385 -25.64 -11.10 25.60
C GLU A 385 -24.92 -9.91 26.22
N LEU A 386 -23.59 -9.99 26.33
CA LEU A 386 -22.77 -8.90 26.88
C LEU A 386 -22.99 -7.61 26.10
N LEU A 387 -23.08 -7.67 24.76
CA LEU A 387 -23.29 -6.48 23.96
C LEU A 387 -24.68 -5.86 24.18
N LEU A 388 -25.72 -6.69 24.36
CA LEU A 388 -27.07 -6.24 24.69
C LEU A 388 -27.15 -5.65 26.11
N GLU A 389 -26.46 -6.26 27.07
CA GLU A 389 -26.37 -5.78 28.45
C GLU A 389 -25.68 -4.42 28.51
N ILE A 390 -24.53 -4.26 27.85
CA ILE A 390 -23.85 -2.97 27.75
C ILE A 390 -24.77 -1.94 27.08
N ASN A 391 -25.50 -2.31 26.03
CA ASN A 391 -26.47 -1.40 25.45
C ASN A 391 -27.55 -0.97 26.46
N ALA A 392 -28.09 -1.90 27.26
CA ALA A 392 -29.08 -1.57 28.28
C ALA A 392 -28.51 -0.60 29.33
N HIS A 393 -27.20 -0.65 29.61
CA HIS A 393 -26.54 0.26 30.53
C HIS A 393 -26.27 1.66 29.98
N ILE A 394 -25.77 1.76 28.75
CA ILE A 394 -25.26 3.04 28.21
C ILE A 394 -26.07 3.59 27.03
N GLY A 395 -27.03 2.83 26.51
CA GLY A 395 -27.89 3.25 25.39
C GLY A 395 -27.15 3.48 24.08
N PHE A 396 -25.99 2.87 23.86
CA PHE A 396 -25.15 3.19 22.70
C PHE A 396 -25.84 2.94 21.35
N ALA A 397 -26.79 2.01 21.28
CA ALA A 397 -27.55 1.71 20.07
C ALA A 397 -28.45 2.89 19.65
N ASP A 398 -28.83 3.77 20.58
CA ASP A 398 -29.66 4.94 20.28
C ASP A 398 -28.90 6.01 19.48
N GLU A 399 -27.57 5.97 19.52
CA GLU A 399 -26.69 6.84 18.70
C GLU A 399 -26.71 6.45 17.21
N PHE A 400 -27.20 5.26 16.87
CA PHE A 400 -27.35 4.84 15.47
C PHE A 400 -28.62 5.46 14.86
N THR A 401 -28.43 6.62 14.25
CA THR A 401 -29.50 7.32 13.54
C THR A 401 -29.65 6.83 12.10
N HIS A 402 -30.88 6.90 11.58
CA HIS A 402 -31.12 6.61 10.16
C HIS A 402 -30.31 7.58 9.29
N ALA A 403 -29.83 7.14 8.13
CA ALA A 403 -28.98 7.96 7.23
C ALA A 403 -29.61 9.29 6.77
N SER A 404 -30.92 9.46 6.95
CA SER A 404 -31.64 10.72 6.71
C SER A 404 -31.72 11.64 7.94
N GLU A 405 -31.06 11.28 9.04
CA GLU A 405 -31.14 11.90 10.37
C GLU A 405 -32.57 11.96 10.94
N ALA A 406 -33.48 11.13 10.44
CA ALA A 406 -34.82 10.96 10.99
C ALA A 406 -34.83 9.79 11.98
N GLY A 407 -35.69 9.84 13.00
CA GLY A 407 -35.86 8.70 13.91
C GLY A 407 -36.25 7.44 13.14
N ALA A 408 -35.56 6.33 13.42
CA ALA A 408 -35.90 5.03 12.86
C ALA A 408 -37.26 4.57 13.43
N ARG A 409 -38.15 4.08 12.56
CA ARG A 409 -39.48 3.58 12.94
C ARG A 409 -39.52 2.05 13.06
N MET A 410 -38.37 1.42 13.28
CA MET A 410 -38.24 -0.03 13.28
C MET A 410 -38.27 -0.55 14.72
N ASP A 411 -39.23 -1.44 15.01
CA ASP A 411 -39.32 -2.11 16.31
C ASP A 411 -38.12 -3.03 16.51
N ASP A 412 -37.52 -3.06 17.70
CA ASP A 412 -36.33 -3.86 18.06
C ASP A 412 -35.07 -3.55 17.22
N LEU A 413 -34.87 -2.28 16.84
CA LEU A 413 -33.69 -1.87 16.07
C LEU A 413 -32.37 -2.20 16.80
N THR A 414 -32.35 -2.05 18.12
CA THR A 414 -31.21 -2.39 18.98
C THR A 414 -30.69 -3.80 18.76
N VAL A 415 -31.60 -4.78 18.63
CA VAL A 415 -31.25 -6.19 18.40
C VAL A 415 -30.57 -6.37 17.04
N SER A 416 -31.10 -5.71 16.00
CA SER A 416 -30.50 -5.71 14.68
C SER A 416 -29.12 -5.06 14.66
N ILE A 417 -28.95 -3.91 15.33
CA ILE A 417 -27.65 -3.21 15.42
C ILE A 417 -26.62 -4.09 16.12
N CYS A 418 -26.96 -4.68 17.27
CA CYS A 418 -26.02 -5.54 18.01
C CYS A 418 -25.59 -6.75 17.17
N ALA A 419 -26.52 -7.38 16.45
CA ALA A 419 -26.21 -8.48 15.54
C ALA A 419 -25.26 -8.04 14.41
N VAL A 420 -25.51 -6.90 13.77
CA VAL A 420 -24.66 -6.34 12.70
C VAL A 420 -23.28 -5.98 13.25
N LEU A 421 -23.19 -5.36 14.42
CA LEU A 421 -21.92 -5.00 15.04
C LEU A 421 -21.06 -6.22 15.33
N LEU A 422 -21.65 -7.30 15.86
CA LEU A 422 -20.93 -8.54 16.13
C LEU A 422 -20.49 -9.24 14.84
N ALA A 423 -21.35 -9.27 13.83
CA ALA A 423 -21.03 -9.84 12.53
C ALA A 423 -19.80 -9.16 11.89
N GLU A 424 -19.78 -7.83 11.89
CA GLU A 424 -18.71 -7.02 11.29
C GLU A 424 -17.45 -7.01 12.17
N ALA A 425 -17.57 -6.76 13.48
CA ALA A 425 -16.43 -6.65 14.38
C ALA A 425 -15.69 -7.98 14.56
N CYS A 426 -16.41 -9.11 14.51
CA CYS A 426 -15.82 -10.45 14.61
C CYS A 426 -15.49 -11.07 13.25
N ASN A 427 -15.78 -10.40 12.13
CA ASN A 427 -15.59 -10.91 10.76
C ASN A 427 -16.27 -12.28 10.49
N ILE A 428 -17.40 -12.55 11.13
CA ILE A 428 -18.14 -13.83 11.01
C ILE A 428 -19.33 -13.75 10.03
N GLY A 429 -19.66 -12.54 9.56
CA GLY A 429 -20.78 -12.29 8.65
C GLY A 429 -22.15 -12.40 9.34
N MET A 430 -23.22 -12.10 8.58
CA MET A 430 -24.58 -12.03 9.13
C MET A 430 -25.25 -13.40 9.32
N GLU A 431 -24.78 -14.43 8.59
CA GLU A 431 -25.42 -15.75 8.53
C GLU A 431 -25.69 -16.39 9.91
N PRO A 432 -24.77 -16.33 10.90
CA PRO A 432 -25.00 -16.87 12.24
C PRO A 432 -26.18 -16.23 12.98
N PHE A 433 -26.44 -14.94 12.70
CA PHE A 433 -27.47 -14.14 13.37
C PHE A 433 -28.83 -14.19 12.68
N ILE A 434 -28.92 -14.72 11.46
CA ILE A 434 -30.18 -14.75 10.72
C ILE A 434 -31.16 -15.73 11.40
N ARG A 435 -32.35 -15.23 11.75
CA ARG A 435 -33.47 -15.99 12.29
C ARG A 435 -34.74 -15.59 11.54
N PRO A 436 -35.24 -16.41 10.59
CA PRO A 436 -36.41 -16.07 9.77
C PRO A 436 -37.68 -15.76 10.59
N ASN A 437 -37.80 -16.38 11.75
CA ASN A 437 -38.97 -16.26 12.63
C ASN A 437 -38.89 -15.04 13.57
N ILE A 438 -37.77 -14.33 13.61
CA ILE A 438 -37.59 -13.14 14.45
C ILE A 438 -37.47 -11.94 13.50
N PRO A 439 -38.48 -11.06 13.41
CA PRO A 439 -38.48 -9.93 12.48
C PRO A 439 -37.18 -9.10 12.53
N ALA A 440 -36.65 -8.88 13.74
CA ALA A 440 -35.41 -8.15 14.03
C ALA A 440 -34.13 -8.76 13.42
N LEU A 441 -34.15 -10.05 13.12
CA LEU A 441 -32.99 -10.85 12.70
C LEU A 441 -33.21 -11.52 11.34
N THR A 442 -34.17 -11.04 10.55
CA THR A 442 -34.35 -11.53 9.19
C THR A 442 -33.21 -11.09 8.28
N ARG A 443 -32.91 -11.88 7.23
CA ARG A 443 -31.86 -11.55 6.26
C ARG A 443 -32.05 -10.15 5.66
N TYR A 444 -33.27 -9.84 5.25
CA TYR A 444 -33.63 -8.53 4.68
C TYR A 444 -33.37 -7.36 5.63
N ARG A 445 -33.45 -7.60 6.93
CA ARG A 445 -33.28 -6.57 7.95
C ARG A 445 -31.82 -6.31 8.31
N LEU A 446 -30.99 -7.35 8.28
CA LEU A 446 -29.56 -7.25 8.58
C LEU A 446 -28.71 -6.87 7.35
N SER A 447 -29.25 -7.01 6.13
CA SER A 447 -28.54 -6.80 4.85
C SER A 447 -28.65 -5.41 4.26
#